data_AF-A0A443P180-F1
#
_entry.id   AF-A0A443P180-F1
#
_cell.length_a   1.000
_cell.length_b   1.000
_cell.length_c   1.000
_cell.angle_alpha   90.00
_cell.angle_beta   90.00
_cell.angle_gamma   90.00
#
_symmetry.space_group_name_H-M   'P 1'
#
loop_
_entity.id
_entity.type
_entity.pdbx_description
1 polymer ?
#
loop_
_entity_poly.entity_id
_entity_poly.type
_entity_poly.pdbx_seq_one_letter_code
_entity_poly.pdbx_strand_id
1 'polypeptide(L)'
;MILFVCTIFSVLVAIRRPIELIRGNIFSFNTRKPILGHWAEEAKMAGEKSYHVRSISLPSTSHPIILRVEEEINKLKAWMALSSSTSSLHKSGLNGLKNLYDCVEDFLKLPVTQEVITRLRNEKWVDELLDGSVMLLDLCGTTNDILVSMKEQMLDLLSTLRRTKGRELGMEGKVHTYICSTKKIKKDINKCVALLKKMDNRNTSVPITDQDPDLPMVERVQGELRMITVSFFGLILSFLSSSKPKPKHSKWSLISTLVHKGSIACEGEQEDMSEVMSVDAALFSLSGKFSSKVAEMERMQKAQRQLEVLQIGIKDLEAGLDCIFKSLIKTRVSLLNILTQ
;
A
#
# COMPACT_ATOMS: atom_id res chain seq x y z
N MET A 1 -43.41 4.72 34.64
CA MET A 1 -42.00 4.27 34.66
C MET A 1 -41.70 3.11 33.71
N ILE A 2 -42.66 2.26 33.33
CA ILE A 2 -42.40 1.09 32.45
C ILE A 2 -42.42 1.46 30.94
N LEU A 3 -43.19 2.47 30.53
CA LEU A 3 -43.24 2.95 29.13
C LEU A 3 -41.97 3.70 28.66
N PHE A 4 -41.16 4.23 29.59
CA PHE A 4 -39.91 4.93 29.27
C PHE A 4 -38.72 3.96 29.11
N VAL A 5 -38.79 2.79 29.74
CA VAL A 5 -37.76 1.75 29.64
C VAL A 5 -37.87 1.00 28.30
N CYS A 6 -39.08 0.79 27.78
CA CYS A 6 -39.27 0.17 26.46
C CYS A 6 -38.80 1.05 25.29
N THR A 7 -38.99 2.37 25.36
CA THR A 7 -38.50 3.29 24.30
C THR A 7 -36.98 3.37 24.29
N ILE A 8 -36.33 3.32 25.46
CA ILE A 8 -34.85 3.29 25.55
C ILE A 8 -34.30 1.94 25.07
N PHE A 9 -34.99 0.81 25.34
CA PHE A 9 -34.55 -0.50 24.86
C PHE A 9 -34.72 -0.65 23.33
N SER A 10 -35.77 -0.08 22.73
CA SER A 10 -35.93 -0.04 21.27
C SER A 10 -34.88 0.85 20.59
N VAL A 11 -34.46 1.95 21.22
CA VAL A 11 -33.36 2.80 20.72
C VAL A 11 -31.99 2.13 20.92
N LEU A 12 -31.78 1.39 22.02
CA LEU A 12 -30.54 0.63 22.23
C LEU A 12 -30.40 -0.58 21.29
N VAL A 13 -31.49 -1.22 20.88
CA VAL A 13 -31.46 -2.29 19.85
C VAL A 13 -31.22 -1.71 18.45
N ALA A 14 -31.70 -0.49 18.15
CA ALA A 14 -31.43 0.22 16.91
C ALA A 14 -29.97 0.74 16.80
N ILE A 15 -29.28 0.96 17.94
CA ILE A 15 -27.87 1.39 17.99
C ILE A 15 -26.91 0.22 18.24
N ARG A 16 -27.40 -1.02 18.38
CA ARG A 16 -26.56 -2.22 18.52
C ARG A 16 -26.15 -2.85 17.17
N ARG A 17 -26.80 -2.48 16.06
CA ARG A 17 -26.41 -2.90 14.71
C ARG A 17 -25.23 -2.16 14.02
N PRO A 18 -24.70 -1.01 14.47
CA PRO A 18 -23.52 -0.39 13.85
C PRO A 18 -22.16 -0.85 14.42
N ILE A 19 -22.12 -1.62 15.51
CA ILE A 19 -20.84 -1.98 16.16
C ILE A 19 -20.28 -3.32 15.66
N GLU A 20 -21.14 -4.24 15.21
CA GLU A 20 -20.70 -5.45 14.48
C GLU A 20 -20.34 -5.14 13.00
N LEU A 21 -20.83 -4.02 12.43
CA LEU A 21 -20.49 -3.62 11.05
C LEU A 21 -19.10 -2.99 10.89
N ILE A 22 -18.47 -2.53 11.99
CA ILE A 22 -17.16 -1.88 11.94
C ILE A 22 -16.03 -2.89 12.22
N ARG A 23 -16.30 -3.93 13.03
CA ARG A 23 -15.36 -5.05 13.22
C ARG A 23 -15.27 -5.94 11.99
N GLY A 24 -16.37 -6.06 11.24
CA GLY A 24 -16.39 -6.69 9.91
C GLY A 24 -15.63 -5.93 8.83
N ASN A 25 -15.47 -4.59 8.93
CA ASN A 25 -14.91 -3.78 7.84
C ASN A 25 -13.38 -3.68 7.80
N ILE A 26 -12.68 -4.05 8.88
CA ILE A 26 -11.22 -4.28 8.84
C ILE A 26 -10.92 -5.70 8.35
N PHE A 27 -11.85 -6.64 8.59
CA PHE A 27 -11.76 -8.00 8.08
C PHE A 27 -12.35 -8.14 6.65
N SER A 28 -13.14 -7.19 6.15
CA SER A 28 -13.77 -7.23 4.81
C SER A 28 -12.80 -6.89 3.66
N PHE A 29 -11.62 -6.34 3.95
CA PHE A 29 -10.50 -6.39 3.00
C PHE A 29 -9.85 -7.77 2.94
N ASN A 30 -10.11 -8.62 3.95
CA ASN A 30 -9.59 -9.98 4.09
C ASN A 30 -10.64 -11.08 3.84
N THR A 31 -11.95 -10.76 3.72
CA THR A 31 -13.03 -11.76 3.58
C THR A 31 -13.91 -11.65 2.35
N ARG A 32 -13.70 -10.66 1.48
CA ARG A 32 -13.88 -10.95 0.05
C ARG A 32 -12.53 -11.48 -0.38
N LYS A 33 -12.46 -12.77 -0.75
CA LYS A 33 -11.25 -13.42 -1.27
C LYS A 33 -10.42 -12.38 -2.03
N PRO A 34 -9.32 -11.85 -1.48
CA PRO A 34 -8.40 -11.13 -2.32
C PRO A 34 -7.93 -12.18 -3.33
N ILE A 35 -7.71 -11.76 -4.57
CA ILE A 35 -7.21 -12.64 -5.62
C ILE A 35 -5.89 -13.32 -5.17
N LEU A 36 -5.25 -12.85 -4.09
CA LEU A 36 -4.26 -13.55 -3.26
C LEU A 36 -4.57 -15.03 -2.96
N GLY A 37 -5.84 -15.39 -2.72
CA GLY A 37 -6.23 -16.80 -2.51
C GLY A 37 -6.11 -17.64 -3.78
N HIS A 38 -6.33 -17.04 -4.95
CA HIS A 38 -6.16 -17.72 -6.24
C HIS A 38 -4.66 -17.95 -6.54
N TRP A 39 -3.82 -16.96 -6.24
CA TRP A 39 -2.35 -17.05 -6.39
C TRP A 39 -1.71 -18.03 -5.38
N ALA A 40 -2.26 -18.14 -4.16
CA ALA A 40 -1.78 -19.05 -3.13
C ALA A 40 -2.16 -20.52 -3.40
N GLU A 41 -3.32 -20.77 -4.02
CA GLU A 41 -3.75 -22.13 -4.41
C GLU A 41 -2.89 -22.69 -5.57
N GLU A 42 -2.50 -21.85 -6.54
CA GLU A 42 -1.59 -22.23 -7.63
C GLU A 42 -0.16 -22.51 -7.15
N ALA A 43 0.35 -21.75 -6.17
CA ALA A 43 1.68 -21.96 -5.60
C ALA A 43 1.78 -23.24 -4.72
N LYS A 44 0.66 -23.71 -4.16
CA LYS A 44 0.62 -24.87 -3.25
C LYS A 44 0.61 -26.23 -3.98
N MET A 45 0.42 -26.24 -5.30
CA MET A 45 0.44 -27.47 -6.11
C MET A 45 1.82 -27.87 -6.63
N ALA A 46 2.87 -27.08 -6.37
CA ALA A 46 4.25 -27.42 -6.74
C ALA A 46 4.94 -28.25 -5.65
N GLY A 47 4.42 -29.45 -5.39
CA GLY A 47 4.98 -30.43 -4.47
C GLY A 47 5.42 -31.72 -5.18
N GLU A 48 6.70 -31.76 -5.52
CA GLU A 48 7.58 -32.89 -5.82
C GLU A 48 6.96 -34.28 -6.08
N LYS A 49 6.85 -34.66 -7.37
CA LYS A 49 6.94 -36.05 -7.83
C LYS A 49 7.82 -36.13 -9.07
N SER A 50 8.95 -36.83 -8.94
CA SER A 50 9.84 -37.20 -10.04
C SER A 50 9.14 -38.19 -10.98
N TYR A 51 8.59 -37.68 -12.06
CA TYR A 51 8.30 -38.47 -13.25
C TYR A 51 9.18 -37.96 -14.40
N HIS A 52 9.82 -38.87 -15.13
CA HIS A 52 10.51 -38.55 -16.38
C HIS A 52 9.49 -38.04 -17.41
N VAL A 53 9.29 -36.73 -17.42
CA VAL A 53 8.53 -36.04 -18.46
C VAL A 53 9.45 -35.91 -19.67
N ARG A 54 9.17 -36.69 -20.71
CA ARG A 54 9.74 -36.45 -22.05
C ARG A 54 9.29 -35.06 -22.49
N SER A 55 10.26 -34.18 -22.73
CA SER A 55 10.05 -32.82 -23.20
C SER A 55 9.33 -32.84 -24.55
N ILE A 56 8.06 -32.42 -24.57
CA ILE A 56 7.40 -32.04 -25.81
C ILE A 56 7.73 -30.57 -26.07
N SER A 57 8.74 -30.33 -26.91
CA SER A 57 9.03 -28.99 -27.44
C SER A 57 7.94 -28.62 -28.45
N LEU A 58 6.80 -28.15 -27.94
CA LEU A 58 5.89 -27.32 -28.75
C LEU A 58 6.57 -25.95 -28.86
N PRO A 59 6.84 -25.42 -30.07
CA PRO A 59 7.32 -24.06 -30.18
C PRO A 59 6.22 -23.15 -29.64
N SER A 60 6.51 -22.45 -28.55
CA SER A 60 5.63 -21.39 -28.04
C SER A 60 5.65 -20.27 -29.10
N THR A 61 4.63 -20.22 -29.95
CA THR A 61 4.44 -19.25 -31.03
C THR A 61 4.06 -17.86 -30.52
N SER A 62 4.54 -17.47 -29.34
CA SER A 62 4.25 -16.17 -28.74
C SER A 62 5.42 -15.22 -29.00
N HIS A 63 5.13 -14.00 -29.46
CA HIS A 63 6.16 -13.00 -29.74
C HIS A 63 7.04 -12.77 -28.49
N PRO A 64 8.39 -12.65 -28.61
CA PRO A 64 9.30 -12.58 -27.46
C PRO A 64 9.00 -11.43 -26.49
N ILE A 65 8.45 -10.32 -26.98
CA ILE A 65 8.01 -9.18 -26.14
C ILE A 65 6.80 -9.54 -25.27
N ILE A 66 5.85 -10.34 -25.79
CA ILE A 66 4.67 -10.76 -25.03
C ILE A 66 5.09 -11.68 -23.88
N LEU A 67 5.96 -12.65 -24.16
CA LEU A 67 6.52 -13.53 -23.15
C LEU A 67 7.24 -12.75 -22.04
N ARG A 68 8.00 -11.71 -22.41
CA ARG A 68 8.70 -10.83 -21.46
C ARG A 68 7.71 -10.06 -20.57
N VAL A 69 6.61 -9.54 -21.13
CA VAL A 69 5.56 -8.88 -20.36
C VAL A 69 4.93 -9.85 -19.35
N GLU A 70 4.58 -11.05 -19.79
CA GLU A 70 3.99 -12.08 -18.91
C GLU A 70 4.95 -12.51 -17.80
N GLU A 71 6.23 -12.65 -18.12
CA GLU A 71 7.27 -12.97 -17.16
C GLU A 71 7.38 -11.89 -16.06
N GLU A 72 7.43 -10.61 -16.44
CA GLU A 72 7.49 -9.51 -15.47
C GLU A 72 6.19 -9.37 -14.64
N ILE A 73 5.01 -9.61 -15.25
CA ILE A 73 3.73 -9.71 -14.54
C ILE A 73 3.80 -10.78 -13.45
N ASN A 74 4.23 -11.99 -13.81
CA ASN A 74 4.27 -13.13 -12.89
C ASN A 74 5.31 -12.93 -11.79
N LYS A 75 6.50 -12.44 -12.12
CA LYS A 75 7.54 -12.08 -11.14
C LYS A 75 7.02 -11.09 -10.11
N LEU A 76 6.35 -10.03 -10.57
CA LEU A 76 5.90 -8.97 -9.69
C LEU A 76 4.70 -9.41 -8.83
N LYS A 77 3.79 -10.22 -9.38
CA LYS A 77 2.72 -10.87 -8.60
C LYS A 77 3.25 -11.80 -7.52
N ALA A 78 4.22 -12.65 -7.85
CA ALA A 78 4.87 -13.53 -6.90
C ALA A 78 5.56 -12.72 -5.77
N TRP A 79 6.25 -11.64 -6.14
CA TRP A 79 6.84 -10.72 -5.18
C TRP A 79 5.79 -10.06 -4.27
N MET A 80 4.64 -9.64 -4.80
CA MET A 80 3.56 -9.06 -3.99
C MET A 80 2.92 -10.11 -3.07
N ALA A 81 2.75 -11.35 -3.51
CA ALA A 81 2.19 -12.43 -2.71
C ALA A 81 3.11 -12.82 -1.54
N LEU A 82 4.42 -12.74 -1.73
CA LEU A 82 5.44 -13.02 -0.71
C LEU A 82 5.73 -11.83 0.20
N SER A 83 5.43 -10.61 -0.24
CA SER A 83 5.67 -9.37 0.53
C SER A 83 4.67 -9.24 1.68
N SER A 84 5.00 -9.90 2.79
CA SER A 84 4.28 -9.78 4.07
C SER A 84 4.82 -8.65 4.95
N SER A 85 6.06 -8.21 4.70
CA SER A 85 6.75 -7.20 5.52
C SER A 85 7.10 -5.95 4.71
N THR A 86 7.10 -4.81 5.38
CA THR A 86 7.20 -3.48 4.76
C THR A 86 8.64 -3.06 4.47
N SER A 87 9.62 -3.70 5.11
CA SER A 87 11.06 -3.48 4.89
C SER A 87 11.53 -3.91 3.49
N SER A 88 10.79 -4.80 2.82
CA SER A 88 11.08 -5.28 1.46
C SER A 88 10.40 -4.47 0.35
N LEU A 89 9.58 -3.46 0.68
CA LEU A 89 8.98 -2.55 -0.32
C LEU A 89 10.05 -1.86 -1.19
N HIS A 90 11.29 -1.83 -0.71
CA HIS A 90 12.39 -1.08 -1.28
C HIS A 90 13.17 -1.82 -2.37
N LYS A 91 13.45 -1.04 -3.42
CA LYS A 91 14.17 -1.33 -4.66
C LYS A 91 13.58 -2.44 -5.53
N SER A 92 13.36 -3.64 -5.00
CA SER A 92 12.91 -4.80 -5.79
C SER A 92 11.52 -4.59 -6.41
N GLY A 93 10.53 -4.20 -5.60
CA GLY A 93 9.17 -3.93 -6.07
C GLY A 93 9.07 -2.72 -7.01
N LEU A 94 9.71 -1.60 -6.65
CA LEU A 94 9.77 -0.39 -7.49
C LEU A 94 10.45 -0.66 -8.84
N ASN A 95 11.57 -1.38 -8.83
CA ASN A 95 12.28 -1.74 -10.05
C ASN A 95 11.46 -2.74 -10.89
N GLY A 96 10.81 -3.72 -10.25
CA GLY A 96 9.92 -4.66 -10.93
C GLY A 96 8.75 -3.95 -11.61
N LEU A 97 8.11 -2.99 -10.93
CA LEU A 97 7.04 -2.20 -11.54
C LEU A 97 7.55 -1.35 -12.70
N LYS A 98 8.69 -0.69 -12.55
CA LYS A 98 9.34 0.06 -13.64
C LYS A 98 9.62 -0.85 -14.84
N ASN A 99 10.23 -2.02 -14.62
CA ASN A 99 10.53 -2.99 -15.66
C ASN A 99 9.27 -3.44 -16.39
N LEU A 100 8.18 -3.70 -15.67
CA LEU A 100 6.89 -4.04 -16.27
C LEU A 100 6.40 -2.91 -17.18
N TYR A 101 6.43 -1.65 -16.74
CA TYR A 101 6.08 -0.51 -17.58
C TYR A 101 6.97 -0.39 -18.83
N ASP A 102 8.29 -0.63 -18.69
CA ASP A 102 9.20 -0.64 -19.83
C ASP A 102 8.87 -1.77 -20.82
N CYS A 103 8.47 -2.96 -20.33
CA CYS A 103 8.02 -4.06 -21.20
C CYS A 103 6.70 -3.74 -21.91
N VAL A 104 5.74 -3.14 -21.20
CA VAL A 104 4.46 -2.72 -21.79
C VAL A 104 4.68 -1.63 -22.84
N GLU A 105 5.62 -0.73 -22.61
CA GLU A 105 6.00 0.27 -23.60
C GLU A 105 6.55 -0.37 -24.89
N ASP A 106 7.36 -1.42 -24.77
CA ASP A 106 7.84 -2.18 -25.94
C ASP A 106 6.69 -2.96 -26.63
N PHE A 107 5.74 -3.47 -25.85
CA PHE A 107 4.52 -4.10 -26.36
C PHE A 107 3.63 -3.13 -27.14
N LEU A 108 3.48 -1.88 -26.67
CA LEU A 108 2.71 -0.84 -27.35
C LEU A 108 3.35 -0.37 -28.67
N LYS A 109 4.63 -0.64 -28.89
CA LYS A 109 5.32 -0.34 -30.16
C LYS A 109 5.11 -1.41 -31.23
N LEU A 110 4.53 -2.57 -30.89
CA LEU A 110 4.29 -3.63 -31.86
C LEU A 110 3.21 -3.22 -32.87
N PRO A 111 3.43 -3.38 -34.19
CA PRO A 111 2.44 -3.02 -35.20
C PRO A 111 1.08 -3.69 -34.96
N VAL A 112 1.07 -4.98 -34.59
CA VAL A 112 -0.14 -5.73 -34.28
C VAL A 112 -0.91 -5.10 -33.10
N THR A 113 -0.20 -4.74 -32.03
CA THR A 113 -0.81 -4.06 -30.87
C THR A 113 -1.39 -2.70 -31.25
N GLN A 114 -0.68 -1.93 -32.07
CA GLN A 114 -1.14 -0.62 -32.53
C GLN A 114 -2.37 -0.70 -33.42
N GLU A 115 -2.41 -1.69 -34.32
CA GLU A 115 -3.57 -1.97 -35.19
C GLU A 115 -4.81 -2.31 -34.36
N VAL A 116 -4.66 -3.21 -33.37
CA VAL A 116 -5.74 -3.58 -32.45
C VAL A 116 -6.25 -2.36 -31.67
N ILE A 117 -5.37 -1.57 -31.05
CA ILE A 117 -5.76 -0.37 -30.29
C ILE A 117 -6.44 0.67 -31.19
N THR A 118 -5.95 0.86 -32.42
CA THR A 118 -6.53 1.80 -33.39
C THR A 118 -7.93 1.38 -33.79
N ARG A 119 -8.16 0.08 -33.99
CA ARG A 119 -9.49 -0.46 -34.29
C ARG A 119 -10.48 -0.25 -33.14
N LEU A 120 -9.99 -0.28 -31.90
CA LEU A 120 -10.79 -0.04 -30.69
C LEU A 120 -11.01 1.45 -30.37
N ARG A 121 -10.53 2.40 -31.19
CA ARG A 121 -10.49 3.84 -30.87
C ARG A 121 -11.82 4.42 -30.35
N ASN A 122 -12.95 3.92 -30.83
CA ASN A 122 -14.29 4.40 -30.46
C ASN A 122 -15.01 3.50 -29.45
N GLU A 123 -14.32 2.48 -28.92
CA GLU A 123 -14.87 1.57 -27.93
C GLU A 123 -14.81 2.17 -26.53
N LYS A 124 -15.84 1.91 -25.73
CA LYS A 124 -15.94 2.33 -24.32
C LYS A 124 -14.72 1.89 -23.50
N TRP A 125 -14.11 0.77 -23.86
CA TRP A 125 -12.91 0.25 -23.22
C TRP A 125 -11.72 1.21 -23.30
N VAL A 126 -11.53 1.91 -24.44
CA VAL A 126 -10.44 2.88 -24.60
C VAL A 126 -10.61 4.09 -23.68
N ASP A 127 -11.83 4.61 -23.58
CA ASP A 127 -12.15 5.70 -22.66
C ASP A 127 -11.89 5.29 -21.20
N GLU A 128 -12.28 4.07 -20.82
CA GLU A 128 -12.04 3.53 -19.48
C GLU A 128 -10.55 3.29 -19.19
N LEU A 129 -9.77 2.88 -20.20
CA LEU A 129 -8.32 2.74 -20.11
C LEU A 129 -7.65 4.11 -19.90
N LEU A 130 -8.02 5.12 -20.70
CA LEU A 130 -7.48 6.47 -20.59
C LEU A 130 -7.90 7.16 -19.28
N ASP A 131 -9.14 7.06 -18.85
CA ASP A 131 -9.60 7.56 -17.55
C ASP A 131 -8.88 6.84 -16.39
N GLY A 132 -8.69 5.52 -16.53
CA GLY A 132 -7.88 4.69 -15.63
C GLY A 132 -6.45 5.23 -15.46
N SER A 133 -5.80 5.59 -16.56
CA SER A 133 -4.44 6.14 -16.52
C SER A 133 -4.36 7.53 -15.86
N VAL A 134 -5.38 8.39 -16.02
CA VAL A 134 -5.45 9.68 -15.30
C VAL A 134 -5.58 9.43 -13.80
N MET A 135 -6.48 8.54 -13.39
CA MET A 135 -6.64 8.20 -11.98
C MET A 135 -5.35 7.66 -11.34
N LEU A 136 -4.57 6.86 -12.09
CA LEU A 136 -3.25 6.39 -11.64
C LEU A 136 -2.24 7.54 -11.46
N LEU A 137 -2.23 8.51 -12.39
CA LEU A 137 -1.38 9.70 -12.28
C LEU A 137 -1.77 10.55 -11.07
N ASP A 138 -3.06 10.79 -10.84
CA ASP A 138 -3.57 11.53 -9.68
C ASP A 138 -3.21 10.84 -8.36
N LEU A 139 -3.35 9.51 -8.32
CA LEU A 139 -2.98 8.68 -7.18
C LEU A 139 -1.47 8.75 -6.91
N CYS A 140 -0.65 8.64 -7.95
CA CYS A 140 0.80 8.72 -7.85
C CYS A 140 1.24 10.11 -7.35
N GLY A 141 0.66 11.18 -7.92
CA GLY A 141 0.92 12.56 -7.50
C GLY A 141 0.56 12.79 -6.03
N THR A 142 -0.65 12.42 -5.62
CA THR A 142 -1.09 12.57 -4.23
C THR A 142 -0.23 11.75 -3.26
N THR A 143 0.18 10.54 -3.66
CA THR A 143 1.08 9.71 -2.83
C THR A 143 2.45 10.37 -2.69
N ASN A 144 2.97 10.98 -3.76
CA ASN A 144 4.24 11.71 -3.71
C ASN A 144 4.15 12.94 -2.79
N ASP A 145 3.06 13.70 -2.85
CA ASP A 145 2.83 14.85 -1.95
C ASP A 145 2.80 14.41 -0.47
N ILE A 146 2.23 13.24 -0.18
CA ILE A 146 2.25 12.65 1.15
C ILE A 146 3.69 12.35 1.59
N LEU A 147 4.52 11.73 0.73
CA LEU A 147 5.92 11.43 1.06
C LEU A 147 6.75 12.69 1.27
N VAL A 148 6.59 13.70 0.42
CA VAL A 148 7.26 15.00 0.58
C VAL A 148 6.89 15.64 1.91
N SER A 149 5.60 15.69 2.23
CA SER A 149 5.10 16.20 3.51
C SER A 149 5.68 15.43 4.70
N MET A 150 5.68 14.08 4.65
CA MET A 150 6.29 13.26 5.71
C MET A 150 7.78 13.59 5.88
N LYS A 151 8.54 13.63 4.78
CA LYS A 151 9.98 13.94 4.77
C LYS A 151 10.27 15.30 5.41
N GLU A 152 9.50 16.34 5.07
CA GLU A 152 9.65 17.68 5.64
C GLU A 152 9.41 17.71 7.15
N GLN A 153 8.35 17.05 7.62
CA GLN A 153 8.02 16.98 9.05
C GLN A 153 9.09 16.21 9.84
N MET A 154 9.62 15.13 9.27
CA MET A 154 10.73 14.36 9.86
C MET A 154 12.00 15.19 9.93
N LEU A 155 12.33 15.94 8.87
CA LEU A 155 13.47 16.83 8.81
C LEU A 155 13.40 17.95 9.85
N ASP A 156 12.25 18.60 10.00
CA ASP A 156 12.05 19.66 11.00
C ASP A 156 12.28 19.11 12.42
N LEU A 157 11.71 17.93 12.71
CA LEU A 157 11.85 17.27 14.00
C LEU A 157 13.28 16.79 14.27
N LEU A 158 13.95 16.16 13.29
CA LEU A 158 15.36 15.77 13.38
C LEU A 158 16.26 16.98 13.63
N SER A 159 16.00 18.10 12.93
CA SER A 159 16.77 19.32 13.08
C SER A 159 16.62 19.92 14.49
N THR A 160 15.46 19.73 15.11
CA THR A 160 15.21 20.10 16.50
C THR A 160 15.99 19.17 17.42
N LEU A 161 15.78 17.85 17.32
CA LEU A 161 16.45 16.83 18.14
C LEU A 161 17.98 16.99 18.17
N ARG A 162 18.60 17.26 17.01
CA ARG A 162 20.05 17.47 16.90
C ARG A 162 20.56 18.74 17.60
N ARG A 163 19.78 19.82 17.58
CA ARG A 163 20.16 21.10 18.22
C ARG A 163 19.94 21.08 19.73
N THR A 164 19.01 20.27 20.21
CA THR A 164 18.51 20.39 21.58
C THR A 164 19.50 19.98 22.67
N LYS A 165 20.49 19.11 22.44
CA LYS A 165 21.55 18.71 23.44
C LYS A 165 21.06 18.57 24.92
N GLY A 166 19.82 18.15 25.17
CA GLY A 166 19.23 18.05 26.51
C GLY A 166 18.66 19.33 27.13
N ARG A 167 18.35 20.37 26.34
CA ARG A 167 17.62 21.58 26.78
C ARG A 167 16.13 21.44 26.46
N GLU A 168 15.31 21.23 27.47
CA GLU A 168 13.87 20.92 27.39
C GLU A 168 13.00 21.94 26.61
N LEU A 169 13.42 23.20 26.54
CA LEU A 169 12.58 24.31 26.05
C LEU A 169 12.18 24.14 24.57
N GLY A 170 10.91 23.80 24.35
CA GLY A 170 10.26 23.77 23.03
C GLY A 170 10.16 22.41 22.34
N MET A 171 10.68 21.33 22.95
CA MET A 171 10.60 19.98 22.35
C MET A 171 9.17 19.44 22.32
N GLU A 172 8.42 19.60 23.41
CA GLU A 172 7.03 19.13 23.50
C GLU A 172 6.15 19.74 22.40
N GLY A 173 6.33 21.05 22.12
CA GLY A 173 5.63 21.74 21.04
C GLY A 173 5.97 21.18 19.65
N LYS A 174 7.25 20.87 19.39
CA LYS A 174 7.69 20.29 18.11
C LYS A 174 7.21 18.84 17.92
N VAL A 175 7.28 18.02 18.97
CA VAL A 175 6.72 16.66 18.96
C VAL A 175 5.20 16.70 18.75
N HIS A 176 4.49 17.63 19.41
CA HIS A 176 3.07 17.82 19.21
C HIS A 176 2.72 18.23 17.77
N THR A 177 3.47 19.16 17.16
CA THR A 177 3.30 19.54 15.75
C THR A 177 3.48 18.35 14.81
N TYR A 178 4.51 17.53 15.00
CA TYR A 178 4.72 16.29 14.24
C TYR A 178 3.53 15.33 14.39
N ILE A 179 3.05 15.09 15.61
CA ILE A 179 1.90 14.21 15.84
C ILE A 179 0.64 14.73 15.12
N CYS A 180 0.41 16.05 15.15
CA CYS A 180 -0.71 16.66 14.42
C CYS A 180 -0.56 16.54 12.89
N SER A 181 0.65 16.70 12.35
CA SER A 181 0.89 16.53 10.92
C SER A 181 0.73 15.07 10.47
N THR A 182 1.18 14.09 11.26
CA THR A 182 0.94 12.66 11.00
C THR A 182 -0.55 12.33 10.91
N LYS A 183 -1.39 12.95 11.75
CA LYS A 183 -2.86 12.80 11.66
C LYS A 183 -3.42 13.36 10.35
N LYS A 184 -2.89 14.49 9.88
CA LYS A 184 -3.28 15.08 8.59
C LYS A 184 -2.86 14.16 7.44
N ILE A 185 -1.62 13.70 7.43
CA ILE A 185 -1.09 12.73 6.46
C ILE A 185 -1.98 11.48 6.41
N LYS A 186 -2.38 10.93 7.56
CA LYS A 186 -3.30 9.77 7.61
C LYS A 186 -4.65 10.06 6.98
N LYS A 187 -5.18 11.29 7.10
CA LYS A 187 -6.40 11.70 6.41
C LYS A 187 -6.20 11.71 4.89
N ASP A 188 -5.05 12.17 4.43
CA ASP A 188 -4.72 12.21 2.99
C ASP A 188 -4.48 10.80 2.43
N ILE A 189 -3.82 9.92 3.16
CA ILE A 189 -3.71 8.49 2.83
C ILE A 189 -5.09 7.85 2.67
N ASN A 190 -6.02 8.13 3.58
CA ASN A 190 -7.40 7.61 3.47
C ASN A 190 -8.12 8.10 2.22
N LYS A 191 -7.81 9.30 1.70
CA LYS A 191 -8.34 9.77 0.41
C LYS A 191 -7.76 8.93 -0.73
N CYS A 192 -6.47 8.65 -0.73
CA CYS A 192 -5.84 7.77 -1.72
C CYS A 192 -6.44 6.36 -1.69
N VAL A 193 -6.68 5.80 -0.49
CA VAL A 193 -7.36 4.50 -0.34
C VAL A 193 -8.79 4.55 -0.90
N ALA A 194 -9.50 5.67 -0.77
CA ALA A 194 -10.81 5.83 -1.39
C ALA A 194 -10.73 5.88 -2.94
N LEU A 195 -9.70 6.53 -3.49
CA LEU A 195 -9.43 6.53 -4.93
C LEU A 195 -9.14 5.10 -5.43
N LEU A 196 -8.29 4.34 -4.74
CA LEU A 196 -8.01 2.93 -5.07
C LEU A 196 -9.30 2.08 -5.12
N LYS A 197 -10.20 2.25 -4.14
CA LYS A 197 -11.50 1.55 -4.14
C LYS A 197 -12.38 1.93 -5.32
N LYS A 198 -12.40 3.21 -5.70
CA LYS A 198 -13.13 3.69 -6.88
C LYS A 198 -12.60 3.02 -8.14
N MET A 199 -11.28 2.87 -8.24
CA MET A 199 -10.62 2.21 -9.37
C MET A 199 -10.92 0.72 -9.44
N ASP A 200 -10.95 0.03 -8.30
CA ASP A 200 -11.23 -1.41 -8.19
C ASP A 200 -12.69 -1.73 -8.58
N ASN A 201 -13.65 -0.90 -8.12
CA ASN A 201 -15.06 -1.06 -8.46
C ASN A 201 -15.38 -0.86 -9.95
N ARG A 202 -14.51 -0.16 -10.68
CA ARG A 202 -14.65 0.06 -12.13
C ARG A 202 -14.14 -1.12 -12.95
N ASN A 203 -13.50 -2.11 -12.34
CA ASN A 203 -12.98 -3.29 -13.04
C ASN A 203 -14.07 -4.36 -13.28
N THR A 204 -15.26 -3.95 -13.69
CA THR A 204 -16.32 -4.89 -14.09
C THR A 204 -16.14 -5.25 -15.55
N SER A 205 -15.81 -6.52 -15.80
CA SER A 205 -15.52 -7.13 -17.11
C SER A 205 -16.52 -6.72 -18.20
N VAL A 206 -16.01 -6.21 -19.31
CA VAL A 206 -16.73 -6.25 -20.59
C VAL A 206 -16.84 -7.73 -21.01
N PRO A 207 -18.01 -8.23 -21.44
CA PRO A 207 -18.10 -9.58 -21.97
C PRO A 207 -17.27 -9.66 -23.25
N ILE A 208 -16.22 -10.49 -23.22
CA ILE A 208 -15.37 -10.80 -24.36
C ILE A 208 -16.28 -11.30 -25.47
N THR A 209 -16.40 -10.53 -26.55
CA THR A 209 -17.05 -10.99 -27.78
C THR A 209 -15.99 -11.72 -28.59
N ASP A 210 -16.32 -12.90 -29.09
CA ASP A 210 -15.44 -13.93 -29.63
C ASP A 210 -14.80 -13.58 -31.00
N GLN A 211 -14.29 -12.36 -31.16
CA GLN A 211 -13.66 -11.88 -32.39
C GLN A 211 -12.25 -11.37 -32.11
N ASP A 212 -11.28 -12.02 -32.77
CA ASP A 212 -9.84 -11.74 -32.81
C ASP A 212 -9.01 -12.28 -31.61
N PRO A 213 -8.07 -13.23 -31.83
CA PRO A 213 -7.21 -13.76 -30.76
C PRO A 213 -6.23 -12.74 -30.16
N ASP A 214 -5.93 -11.62 -30.84
CA ASP A 214 -4.98 -10.60 -30.36
C ASP A 214 -5.64 -9.49 -29.52
N LEU A 215 -6.94 -9.27 -29.69
CA LEU A 215 -7.76 -8.38 -28.87
C LEU A 215 -7.72 -8.72 -27.36
N PRO A 216 -8.02 -9.96 -26.93
CA PRO A 216 -7.99 -10.32 -25.52
C PRO A 216 -6.59 -10.21 -24.92
N MET A 217 -5.52 -10.25 -25.73
CA MET A 217 -4.16 -10.06 -25.26
C MET A 217 -3.89 -8.61 -24.84
N VAL A 218 -4.27 -7.63 -25.66
CA VAL A 218 -4.09 -6.19 -25.35
C VAL A 218 -4.89 -5.82 -24.10
N GLU A 219 -6.15 -6.25 -24.03
CA GLU A 219 -7.01 -6.01 -22.88
C GLU A 219 -6.46 -6.65 -21.61
N ARG A 220 -5.97 -7.90 -21.71
CA ARG A 220 -5.35 -8.60 -20.59
C ARG A 220 -4.10 -7.90 -20.09
N VAL A 221 -3.17 -7.54 -20.97
CA VAL A 221 -1.91 -6.87 -20.57
C VAL A 221 -2.20 -5.55 -19.86
N GLN A 222 -3.12 -4.74 -20.40
CA GLN A 222 -3.51 -3.46 -19.79
C GLN A 222 -4.25 -3.65 -18.46
N GLY A 223 -5.16 -4.63 -18.39
CA GLY A 223 -5.87 -4.99 -17.17
C GLY A 223 -4.91 -5.43 -16.06
N GLU A 224 -3.95 -6.29 -16.38
CA GLU A 224 -2.94 -6.79 -15.45
C GLU A 224 -1.99 -5.69 -14.97
N LEU A 225 -1.50 -4.85 -15.89
CA LEU A 225 -0.67 -3.68 -15.55
C LEU A 225 -1.40 -2.77 -14.55
N ARG A 226 -2.67 -2.46 -14.82
CA ARG A 226 -3.49 -1.64 -13.93
C ARG A 226 -3.68 -2.30 -12.56
N MET A 227 -4.04 -3.59 -12.53
CA MET A 227 -4.24 -4.34 -11.29
C MET A 227 -3.00 -4.37 -10.41
N ILE A 228 -1.85 -4.67 -11.01
CA ILE A 228 -0.55 -4.67 -10.34
C ILE A 228 -0.25 -3.27 -9.79
N THR A 229 -0.41 -2.23 -10.61
CA THR A 229 -0.10 -0.85 -10.19
C THR A 229 -0.97 -0.41 -9.02
N VAL A 230 -2.29 -0.65 -9.10
CA VAL A 230 -3.25 -0.38 -8.02
C VAL A 230 -2.86 -1.13 -6.74
N SER A 231 -2.50 -2.41 -6.85
CA SER A 231 -2.07 -3.23 -5.71
C SER A 231 -0.77 -2.70 -5.09
N PHE A 232 0.18 -2.29 -5.92
CA PHE A 232 1.45 -1.71 -5.49
C PHE A 232 1.26 -0.40 -4.70
N PHE A 233 0.40 0.52 -5.19
CA PHE A 233 0.04 1.71 -4.43
C PHE A 233 -0.70 1.36 -3.13
N GLY A 234 -1.52 0.30 -3.14
CA GLY A 234 -2.13 -0.23 -1.92
C GLY A 234 -1.11 -0.65 -0.87
N LEU A 235 -0.03 -1.33 -1.27
CA LEU A 235 1.08 -1.72 -0.39
C LEU A 235 1.80 -0.47 0.16
N ILE A 236 2.12 0.50 -0.70
CA ILE A 236 2.75 1.76 -0.27
C ILE A 236 1.88 2.48 0.76
N LEU A 237 0.60 2.71 0.46
CA LEU A 237 -0.29 3.44 1.36
C LEU A 237 -0.54 2.69 2.67
N SER A 238 -0.54 1.35 2.64
CA SER A 238 -0.62 0.53 3.85
C SER A 238 0.63 0.69 4.72
N PHE A 239 1.82 0.72 4.10
CA PHE A 239 3.07 1.03 4.79
C PHE A 239 3.03 2.41 5.45
N LEU A 240 2.63 3.44 4.70
CA LEU A 240 2.53 4.82 5.21
C LEU A 240 1.43 4.97 6.30
N SER A 241 0.36 4.16 6.22
CA SER A 241 -0.74 4.18 7.20
C SER A 241 -0.47 3.36 8.46
N SER A 242 0.63 2.60 8.52
CA SER A 242 0.99 1.73 9.64
C SER A 242 1.40 2.55 10.86
N SER A 243 0.39 3.13 11.50
CA SER A 243 0.39 3.73 12.83
C SER A 243 -0.91 3.25 13.48
N LYS A 244 -0.82 2.20 14.30
CA LYS A 244 -1.97 1.75 15.11
C LYS A 244 -2.27 2.86 16.12
N PRO A 245 -3.48 3.44 16.14
CA PRO A 245 -3.87 4.27 17.27
C PRO A 245 -3.89 3.39 18.52
N LYS A 246 -3.10 3.74 19.55
CA LYS A 246 -3.22 3.10 20.87
C LYS A 246 -4.63 3.33 21.43
N PRO A 247 -5.13 2.41 22.30
CA PRO A 247 -6.45 2.54 22.90
C PRO A 247 -6.54 3.86 23.64
N LYS A 248 -7.63 4.59 23.42
CA LYS A 248 -7.96 5.77 24.23
C LYS A 248 -7.84 5.36 25.69
N HIS A 249 -7.04 6.07 26.48
CA HIS A 249 -7.13 5.99 27.94
C HIS A 249 -8.52 6.48 28.33
N SER A 250 -9.47 5.55 28.40
CA SER A 250 -10.71 5.73 29.14
C SER A 250 -10.32 5.95 30.59
N LYS A 251 -10.92 6.94 31.26
CA LYS A 251 -10.69 7.29 32.67
C LYS A 251 -11.04 6.16 33.68
N TRP A 252 -11.25 4.93 33.19
CA TRP A 252 -11.45 3.71 33.97
C TRP A 252 -10.26 2.75 33.98
N SER A 253 -9.17 2.99 33.23
CA SER A 253 -8.02 2.07 33.24
C SER A 253 -7.15 2.15 34.51
N LEU A 254 -7.61 2.81 35.58
CA LEU A 254 -6.92 2.90 36.87
C LEU A 254 -7.50 1.94 37.93
N ILE A 255 -8.44 1.05 37.57
CA ILE A 255 -8.94 0.00 38.48
C ILE A 255 -8.59 -1.39 37.93
N SER A 256 -7.32 -1.59 37.58
CA SER A 256 -6.80 -2.93 37.30
C SER A 256 -5.38 -3.06 37.82
N THR A 257 -5.21 -2.79 39.11
CA THR A 257 -4.05 -3.21 39.90
C THR A 257 -4.55 -3.84 41.19
N LEU A 258 -5.10 -5.04 41.08
CA LEU A 258 -5.04 -6.01 42.16
C LEU A 258 -5.30 -7.42 41.62
N VAL A 259 -4.39 -8.32 41.96
CA VAL A 259 -4.42 -9.79 41.75
C VAL A 259 -4.09 -10.28 40.33
N HIS A 260 -2.79 -10.48 40.07
CA HIS A 260 -2.24 -11.84 39.91
C HIS A 260 -0.70 -11.79 39.94
N LYS A 261 -0.15 -12.14 41.10
CA LYS A 261 1.22 -12.59 41.31
C LYS A 261 1.30 -14.03 40.80
N GLY A 262 2.13 -14.29 39.81
CA GLY A 262 2.33 -15.63 39.26
C GLY A 262 3.23 -15.61 38.03
N SER A 263 4.52 -15.83 38.27
CA SER A 263 5.57 -16.10 37.29
C SER A 263 5.11 -17.02 36.16
N ILE A 264 5.45 -16.67 34.90
CA ILE A 264 6.12 -17.54 33.91
C ILE A 264 6.81 -16.59 32.91
N ALA A 265 8.11 -16.78 32.73
CA ALA A 265 8.89 -16.17 31.67
C ALA A 265 8.39 -16.71 30.31
N CYS A 266 8.11 -15.82 29.37
CA CYS A 266 7.95 -16.20 27.96
C CYS A 266 9.02 -15.47 27.15
N GLU A 267 9.84 -16.29 26.51
CA GLU A 267 10.91 -15.92 25.59
C GLU A 267 10.37 -15.14 24.38
N GLY A 268 11.29 -14.41 23.74
CA GLY A 268 11.01 -13.37 22.77
C GLY A 268 10.15 -13.83 21.58
N GLU A 269 9.01 -13.18 21.45
CA GLU A 269 8.46 -12.90 20.13
C GLU A 269 9.12 -11.61 19.65
N GLN A 270 10.02 -11.75 18.68
CA GLN A 270 10.52 -10.64 17.90
C GLN A 270 9.35 -10.07 17.09
N GLU A 271 8.63 -9.15 17.72
CA GLU A 271 7.52 -8.42 17.13
C GLU A 271 8.07 -7.59 15.97
N ASP A 272 7.78 -7.98 14.72
CA ASP A 272 8.12 -7.23 13.50
C ASP A 272 7.36 -5.89 13.51
N MET A 273 7.92 -4.95 14.26
CA MET A 273 7.39 -3.61 14.44
C MET A 273 7.66 -2.82 13.17
N SER A 274 6.64 -2.69 12.32
CA SER A 274 6.58 -1.73 11.21
C SER A 274 7.31 -0.44 11.61
N GLU A 275 8.37 -0.08 10.88
CA GLU A 275 9.33 0.97 11.25
C GLU A 275 8.65 2.30 11.61
N VAL A 276 7.57 2.66 10.89
CA VAL A 276 6.69 3.81 11.13
C VAL A 276 6.01 3.78 12.51
N MET A 277 5.56 2.60 12.97
CA MET A 277 4.96 2.41 14.29
C MET A 277 5.97 2.60 15.43
N SER A 278 7.23 2.21 15.16
CA SER A 278 8.31 2.30 16.15
C SER A 278 8.69 3.77 16.44
N VAL A 279 8.61 4.65 15.44
CA VAL A 279 8.90 6.08 15.53
C VAL A 279 7.81 6.80 16.34
N ASP A 280 6.53 6.61 16.01
CA ASP A 280 5.43 7.24 16.74
C ASP A 280 5.47 6.85 18.23
N ALA A 281 5.67 5.56 18.55
CA ALA A 281 5.77 5.09 19.93
C ALA A 281 6.96 5.72 20.68
N ALA A 282 8.11 5.86 20.03
CA ALA A 282 9.28 6.51 20.62
C ALA A 282 9.03 8.00 20.85
N LEU A 283 8.42 8.71 19.89
CA LEU A 283 8.08 10.13 20.01
C LEU A 283 7.01 10.39 21.08
N PHE A 284 5.99 9.53 21.21
CA PHE A 284 5.03 9.59 22.30
C PHE A 284 5.68 9.40 23.68
N SER A 285 6.76 8.63 23.76
CA SER A 285 7.52 8.52 25.02
C SER A 285 8.32 9.78 25.36
N LEU A 286 8.57 10.65 24.38
CA LEU A 286 9.26 11.93 24.58
C LEU A 286 8.36 13.03 25.16
N SER A 287 7.03 12.84 25.15
CA SER A 287 6.07 13.82 25.69
C SER A 287 5.70 13.57 27.17
N GLY A 288 6.37 12.63 27.85
CA GLY A 288 6.10 12.30 29.26
C GLY A 288 7.13 12.93 30.22
N LYS A 289 6.76 13.07 31.51
CA LYS A 289 7.72 13.51 32.55
C LYS A 289 8.78 12.42 32.81
N PHE A 290 10.05 12.83 32.89
CA PHE A 290 11.16 11.89 33.08
C PHE A 290 11.65 11.82 34.53
N SER A 291 12.03 10.62 34.95
CA SER A 291 12.62 10.34 36.26
C SER A 291 14.12 10.71 36.34
N SER A 292 14.84 10.70 35.21
CA SER A 292 16.26 11.10 35.15
C SER A 292 16.67 11.65 33.78
N LYS A 293 17.67 12.56 33.77
CA LYS A 293 18.24 13.17 32.55
C LYS A 293 18.91 12.15 31.62
N VAL A 294 19.51 11.09 32.18
CA VAL A 294 20.17 10.03 31.40
C VAL A 294 19.14 9.25 30.59
N ALA A 295 18.02 8.89 31.21
CA ALA A 295 16.95 8.14 30.54
C ALA A 295 16.24 8.98 29.46
N GLU A 296 16.20 10.30 29.60
CA GLU A 296 15.70 11.22 28.57
C GLU A 296 16.62 11.25 27.34
N MET A 297 17.93 11.40 27.56
CA MET A 297 18.93 11.44 26.48
C MET A 297 18.94 10.14 25.66
N GLU A 298 18.88 8.98 26.31
CA GLU A 298 18.83 7.68 25.63
C GLU A 298 17.60 7.53 24.73
N ARG A 299 16.42 7.94 25.22
CA ARG A 299 15.17 7.89 24.43
C ARG A 299 15.22 8.86 23.27
N MET A 300 15.76 10.07 23.47
CA MET A 300 15.89 11.07 22.41
C MET A 300 16.83 10.56 21.30
N GLN A 301 17.94 9.92 21.68
CA GLN A 301 18.86 9.32 20.73
C GLN A 301 18.23 8.12 19.99
N LYS A 302 17.42 7.31 20.67
CA LYS A 302 16.66 6.22 20.03
C LYS A 302 15.66 6.76 19.00
N ALA A 303 14.85 7.74 19.38
CA ALA A 303 13.88 8.37 18.50
C ALA A 303 14.56 9.02 17.27
N GLN A 304 15.69 9.70 17.49
CA GLN A 304 16.47 10.28 16.39
C GLN A 304 16.96 9.21 15.41
N ARG A 305 17.54 8.09 15.88
CA ARG A 305 18.01 7.00 14.99
C ARG A 305 16.85 6.39 14.18
N GLN A 306 15.71 6.14 14.82
CA GLN A 306 14.55 5.57 14.12
C GLN A 306 13.99 6.54 13.07
N LEU A 307 13.96 7.84 13.39
CA LEU A 307 13.51 8.87 12.47
C LEU A 307 14.49 9.05 11.28
N GLU A 308 15.80 8.89 11.49
CA GLU A 308 16.81 8.88 10.42
C GLU A 308 16.65 7.68 9.47
N VAL A 309 16.43 6.47 10.02
CA VAL A 309 16.19 5.27 9.20
C VAL A 309 14.93 5.45 8.34
N LEU A 310 13.83 5.88 8.96
CA LEU A 310 12.56 6.09 8.24
C LEU A 310 12.68 7.19 7.17
N GLN A 311 13.44 8.25 7.45
CA GLN A 311 13.69 9.32 6.48
C GLN A 311 14.42 8.80 5.22
N ILE A 312 15.42 7.93 5.39
CA ILE A 312 16.14 7.31 4.26
C ILE A 312 15.17 6.45 3.44
N GLY A 313 14.34 5.65 4.10
CA GLY A 313 13.29 4.87 3.45
C GLY A 313 12.34 5.77 2.65
N ILE A 314 11.78 6.82 3.25
CA ILE A 314 10.86 7.73 2.53
C ILE A 314 11.52 8.38 1.31
N LYS A 315 12.79 8.79 1.42
CA LYS A 315 13.53 9.38 0.29
C LYS A 315 13.70 8.39 -0.87
N ASP A 316 14.03 7.15 -0.57
CA ASP A 316 14.18 6.10 -1.60
C ASP A 316 12.83 5.80 -2.27
N LEU A 317 11.75 5.80 -1.49
CA LEU A 317 10.40 5.58 -1.99
C LEU A 317 9.92 6.74 -2.88
N GLU A 318 10.19 7.98 -2.49
CA GLU A 318 9.90 9.20 -3.27
C GLU A 318 10.62 9.15 -4.62
N ALA A 319 11.91 8.83 -4.65
CA ALA A 319 12.67 8.69 -5.89
C ALA A 319 12.12 7.56 -6.78
N GLY A 320 11.71 6.46 -6.18
CA GLY A 320 11.04 5.36 -6.88
C GLY A 320 9.71 5.78 -7.50
N LEU A 321 8.86 6.48 -6.75
CA LEU A 321 7.57 6.96 -7.24
C LEU A 321 7.71 7.99 -8.36
N ASP A 322 8.71 8.87 -8.32
CA ASP A 322 9.02 9.77 -9.44
C ASP A 322 9.32 8.99 -10.73
N CYS A 323 10.05 7.87 -10.62
CA CYS A 323 10.28 7.00 -11.76
C CYS A 323 8.99 6.37 -12.29
N ILE A 324 8.11 5.89 -11.40
CA ILE A 324 6.82 5.31 -11.79
C ILE A 324 5.90 6.37 -12.40
N PHE A 325 5.89 7.59 -11.87
CA PHE A 325 5.13 8.71 -12.42
C PHE A 325 5.54 9.01 -13.87
N LYS A 326 6.84 9.02 -14.16
CA LYS A 326 7.36 9.18 -15.52
C LYS A 326 6.95 8.03 -16.43
N SER A 327 6.99 6.78 -15.95
CA SER A 327 6.50 5.62 -16.68
C SER A 327 5.01 5.72 -17.01
N LEU A 328 4.18 6.14 -16.06
CA LEU A 328 2.74 6.36 -16.26
C LEU A 328 2.47 7.41 -17.34
N ILE A 329 3.17 8.55 -17.30
CA ILE A 329 3.07 9.59 -18.33
C ILE A 329 3.45 9.02 -19.69
N LYS A 330 4.60 8.34 -19.76
CA LYS A 330 5.12 7.77 -21.01
C LYS A 330 4.12 6.82 -21.64
N THR A 331 3.62 5.84 -20.88
CA THR A 331 2.62 4.87 -21.38
C THR A 331 1.33 5.58 -21.81
N ARG A 332 0.85 6.58 -21.07
CA ARG A 332 -0.32 7.37 -21.48
C ARG A 332 -0.08 8.11 -22.80
N VAL A 333 1.08 8.75 -22.96
CA VAL A 333 1.45 9.44 -24.21
C VAL A 333 1.50 8.45 -25.37
N SER A 334 2.10 7.27 -25.17
CA SER A 334 2.14 6.22 -26.19
C SER A 334 0.74 5.75 -26.60
N LEU A 335 -0.17 5.50 -25.64
CA LEU A 335 -1.57 5.18 -25.93
C LEU A 335 -2.26 6.29 -26.73
N LEU A 336 -2.12 7.55 -26.31
CA LEU A 336 -2.72 8.70 -27.00
C LEU A 336 -2.17 8.87 -28.42
N ASN A 337 -0.88 8.65 -28.63
CA ASN A 337 -0.27 8.72 -29.95
C ASN A 337 -0.85 7.65 -30.89
N ILE A 338 -1.00 6.41 -30.42
CA ILE A 338 -1.63 5.32 -31.21
C ILE A 338 -3.08 5.67 -31.57
N LEU A 339 -3.82 6.25 -30.62
CA LEU A 339 -5.23 6.63 -30.80
C LEU A 339 -5.44 7.91 -31.62
N THR A 340 -4.39 8.65 -31.95
CA THR A 340 -4.46 9.88 -32.75
C THR A 340 -3.86 9.74 -34.15
N GLN A 341 -3.12 8.66 -34.40
CA GLN A 341 -2.50 8.34 -35.70
C GLN A 341 -3.54 8.00 -36.77
#